data_AF-A0ABD0NGL3-F1
#
_entry.id   AF-A0ABD0NGL3-F1
#
_cell.length_a   1.000
_cell.length_b   1.000
_cell.length_c   1.000
_cell.angle_alpha   90.00
_cell.angle_beta   90.00
_cell.angle_gamma   90.00
#
_symmetry.space_group_name_H-M   'P 1'
#
loop_
_entity.id
_entity.type
_entity.pdbx_description
1 polymer ?
#
loop_
_entity_poly.entity_id
_entity_poly.type
_entity_poly.pdbx_seq_one_letter_code
_entity_poly.pdbx_strand_id
1 'polypeptide(L)'
;IGDESTRGIQELVSKQRDPKTKANIRRAAPGNFHVSYPRNQPVILPRRGQTKPALPAQLRSQLKQLLSHGPVRLSELESRYMAQFGKPLNIMQYGFYSISEMLAAAADFVIMQQSRTGSQLLLRNAVMPQNQIKHLTTSPSKP
;
A
#
# COMPACT_ATOMS: atom_id res chain seq x y z
N ILE A 1 0.67 10.30 67.14
CA ILE A 1 -0.22 9.13 66.93
C ILE A 1 -0.46 9.03 65.44
N GLY A 2 0.10 7.99 64.82
CA GLY A 2 -0.12 7.59 63.44
C GLY A 2 0.09 6.09 63.41
N ASP A 3 -0.97 5.33 63.13
CA ASP A 3 -0.99 3.88 63.24
C ASP A 3 -0.16 3.22 62.13
N GLU A 4 0.31 1.99 62.36
CA GLU A 4 1.17 1.24 61.40
C GLU A 4 0.53 1.12 60.01
N SER A 5 -0.81 1.07 59.95
CA SER A 5 -1.58 1.02 58.69
C SER A 5 -1.47 2.28 57.84
N THR A 6 -1.14 3.43 58.45
CA THR A 6 -1.07 4.72 57.75
C THR A 6 0.33 5.11 57.28
N ARG A 7 1.33 4.28 57.57
CA ARG A 7 2.75 4.55 57.31
C ARG A 7 3.08 4.67 55.81
N GLY A 8 2.48 3.82 54.98
CA GLY A 8 2.69 3.86 53.53
C GLY A 8 2.14 5.13 52.87
N ILE A 9 0.99 5.60 53.35
CA ILE A 9 0.37 6.86 52.87
C ILE A 9 1.21 8.05 53.33
N GLN A 10 1.69 8.04 54.57
CA GLN A 10 2.56 9.08 55.09
C GLN A 10 3.86 9.19 54.27
N GLU A 11 4.48 8.07 53.92
CA GLU A 11 5.68 8.06 53.07
C GLU A 11 5.41 8.59 51.65
N LEU A 12 4.26 8.22 51.08
CA LEU A 12 3.80 8.73 49.78
C LEU A 12 3.62 10.24 49.79
N VAL A 13 2.97 10.77 50.82
CA VAL A 13 2.69 12.21 50.95
C VAL A 13 3.98 13.00 51.26
N SER A 14 4.90 12.43 52.04
CA SER A 14 6.22 13.04 52.30
C SER A 14 7.06 13.20 51.04
N LYS A 15 6.91 12.33 50.03
CA LYS A 15 7.59 12.43 48.73
C LYS A 15 6.87 13.36 47.75
N GLN A 16 5.59 13.65 47.96
CA GLN A 16 4.80 14.55 47.10
C GLN A 16 4.94 16.03 47.47
N ARG A 17 5.28 16.33 48.71
CA ARG A 17 5.53 17.71 49.14
C ARG A 17 6.99 18.06 48.91
N ASP A 18 7.31 18.56 47.72
CA ASP A 18 8.57 19.30 47.51
C ASP A 18 8.53 20.59 48.35
N PRO A 19 9.34 20.75 49.41
CA PRO A 19 9.58 22.08 49.93
C PRO A 19 10.43 22.79 48.89
N LYS A 20 9.95 23.94 48.40
CA LYS A 20 10.72 24.90 47.60
C LYS A 20 12.07 25.16 48.28
N THR A 21 13.07 24.36 47.94
CA THR A 21 14.42 24.49 48.45
C THR A 21 15.16 25.31 47.41
N LYS A 22 15.54 26.54 47.77
CA LYS A 22 16.44 27.37 46.98
C LYS A 22 17.78 26.64 46.87
N ALA A 23 17.95 25.81 45.84
CA ALA A 23 19.21 25.18 45.50
C ALA A 23 19.89 25.96 44.37
N ASN A 24 21.13 26.35 44.63
CA ASN A 24 22.01 27.17 43.80
C ASN A 24 21.97 26.83 42.30
N ILE A 25 21.67 27.84 41.49
CA ILE A 25 21.92 27.87 40.05
C ILE A 25 23.44 27.97 39.84
N ARG A 26 24.17 26.86 39.96
CA ARG A 26 25.52 26.76 39.38
C ARG A 26 25.78 25.36 38.81
N ARG A 27 25.61 25.32 37.49
CA ARG A 27 26.31 24.47 36.50
C ARG A 27 25.88 23.00 36.40
N ALA A 28 24.88 22.77 35.55
CA ALA A 28 24.95 21.79 34.47
C ALA A 28 23.73 21.98 33.55
N ALA A 29 23.91 22.69 32.42
CA ALA A 29 23.13 22.40 31.22
C ALA A 29 23.93 21.32 30.46
N PRO A 30 23.28 20.26 29.95
CA PRO A 30 22.40 20.42 28.79
C PRO A 30 21.13 19.59 28.96
N GLY A 31 20.16 20.17 29.67
CA GLY A 31 18.86 19.55 29.90
C GLY A 31 17.74 20.26 29.16
N ASN A 32 17.99 20.84 27.99
CA ASN A 32 16.90 21.14 27.07
C ASN A 32 16.45 19.81 26.48
N PHE A 33 15.60 19.08 27.20
CA PHE A 33 14.58 18.26 26.55
C PHE A 33 13.62 19.20 25.84
N HIS A 34 14.13 19.89 24.82
CA HIS A 34 13.32 20.37 23.73
C HIS A 34 12.75 19.07 23.16
N VAL A 35 11.46 18.85 23.33
CA VAL A 35 10.70 18.07 22.35
C VAL A 35 10.75 18.90 21.07
N SER A 36 11.94 18.91 20.46
CA SER A 36 12.13 19.26 19.08
C SER A 36 11.56 18.06 18.37
N TYR A 37 10.23 18.03 18.20
CA TYR A 37 9.75 17.54 16.92
C TYR A 37 10.57 18.35 15.91
N PRO A 38 11.42 17.72 15.09
CA PRO A 38 11.99 18.45 13.97
C PRO A 38 10.79 18.84 13.12
N ARG A 39 10.31 20.07 13.29
CA ARG A 39 9.11 20.62 12.68
C ARG A 39 9.32 20.86 11.19
N ASN A 40 10.15 20.06 10.52
CA ASN A 40 10.42 20.00 9.08
C ASN A 40 11.55 19.00 8.70
N GLN A 41 11.87 17.96 9.48
CA GLN A 41 12.73 16.89 8.93
C GLN A 41 11.85 15.89 8.18
N PRO A 42 12.00 15.74 6.85
CA PRO A 42 11.32 14.68 6.14
C PRO A 42 11.82 13.36 6.73
N VAL A 43 10.92 12.63 7.39
CA VAL A 43 11.17 11.25 7.78
C VAL A 43 11.42 10.49 6.47
N ILE A 44 12.69 10.22 6.16
CA ILE A 44 13.06 9.40 5.01
C ILE A 44 12.74 7.97 5.41
N LEU A 45 11.47 7.60 5.25
CA LEU A 45 11.05 6.21 5.28
C LEU A 45 11.90 5.49 4.23
N PRO A 46 12.46 4.29 4.52
CA PRO A 46 13.12 3.50 3.49
C PRO A 46 12.15 3.41 2.32
N ARG A 47 12.51 4.06 1.20
CA ARG A 47 11.65 4.13 0.03
C ARG A 47 11.32 2.69 -0.29
N ARG A 48 10.03 2.33 -0.23
CA ARG A 48 9.56 1.09 -0.86
C ARG A 48 10.21 1.08 -2.24
N GLY A 49 11.14 0.15 -2.45
CA GLY A 49 11.83 0.02 -3.74
C GLY A 49 10.76 -0.02 -4.81
N GLN A 50 10.98 0.71 -5.91
CA GLN A 50 10.05 0.96 -7.02
C GLN A 50 9.07 -0.20 -7.23
N THR A 51 7.97 -0.21 -6.48
CA THR A 51 6.92 -1.22 -6.63
C THR A 51 6.17 -0.84 -7.88
N LYS A 52 6.06 -1.78 -8.82
CA LYS A 52 5.31 -1.57 -10.06
C LYS A 52 3.98 -0.88 -9.72
N PRO A 53 3.65 0.24 -10.37
CA PRO A 53 2.44 0.98 -10.06
C PRO A 53 1.24 0.04 -10.22
N ALA A 54 0.50 -0.14 -9.13
CA ALA A 54 -0.71 -0.94 -9.17
C ALA A 54 -1.74 -0.19 -10.02
N LEU A 55 -2.39 -0.90 -10.94
CA LEU A 55 -3.43 -0.32 -11.77
C LEU A 55 -4.55 0.25 -10.88
N PRO A 56 -4.87 1.56 -10.97
CA PRO A 56 -5.92 2.16 -10.16
C PRO A 56 -7.25 1.42 -10.32
N ALA A 57 -8.00 1.26 -9.23
CA ALA A 57 -9.24 0.48 -9.21
C ALA A 57 -10.27 0.98 -10.25
N GLN A 58 -10.34 2.30 -10.44
CA GLN A 58 -11.19 2.91 -11.46
C GLN A 58 -10.79 2.43 -12.87
N LEU A 59 -9.53 2.61 -13.26
CA LEU A 59 -9.03 2.19 -14.57
C LEU A 59 -9.22 0.68 -14.79
N ARG A 60 -8.99 -0.11 -13.73
CA ARG A 60 -9.24 -1.56 -13.73
C ARG A 60 -10.69 -1.89 -14.06
N SER A 61 -11.66 -1.23 -13.43
CA SER A 61 -13.09 -1.45 -13.71
C SER A 61 -13.46 -1.05 -15.13
N GLN A 62 -12.91 0.06 -15.62
CA GLN A 62 -13.16 0.56 -16.98
C GLN A 62 -12.61 -0.40 -18.04
N LEU A 63 -11.39 -0.91 -17.88
CA LEU A 63 -10.83 -1.91 -18.79
C LEU A 63 -11.63 -3.21 -18.77
N LYS A 64 -12.09 -3.66 -17.59
CA LYS A 64 -12.97 -4.84 -17.49
C LYS A 64 -14.29 -4.63 -18.23
N GLN A 65 -14.92 -3.47 -18.04
CA GLN A 65 -16.16 -3.14 -18.71
C GLN A 65 -15.96 -3.07 -20.23
N LEU A 66 -14.87 -2.46 -20.69
CA LEU A 66 -14.54 -2.39 -22.11
C LEU A 66 -14.38 -3.79 -22.73
N LEU A 67 -13.63 -4.68 -22.06
CA LEU A 67 -13.39 -6.04 -22.55
C LEU A 67 -14.58 -6.99 -22.35
N SER A 68 -15.55 -6.64 -21.48
CA SER A 68 -16.79 -7.41 -21.34
C SER A 68 -17.69 -7.33 -22.58
N HIS A 69 -17.56 -6.27 -23.39
CA HIS A 69 -18.27 -6.14 -24.66
C HIS A 69 -17.65 -6.97 -25.80
N GLY A 70 -16.46 -7.56 -25.58
CA GLY A 70 -15.77 -8.39 -26.55
C GLY A 70 -14.27 -8.09 -26.67
N PRO A 71 -13.55 -8.84 -27.52
CA PRO A 71 -12.13 -8.60 -27.78
C PRO A 71 -11.91 -7.23 -28.43
N VAL A 72 -10.87 -6.52 -27.98
CA VAL A 72 -10.52 -5.18 -28.47
C VAL A 72 -9.12 -5.20 -29.09
N ARG A 73 -8.94 -4.63 -30.28
CA ARG A 73 -7.61 -4.48 -30.89
C ARG A 73 -6.79 -3.47 -30.10
N LEU A 74 -5.49 -3.73 -29.94
CA LEU A 74 -4.60 -2.81 -29.23
C LEU A 74 -4.57 -1.42 -29.89
N SER A 75 -4.59 -1.37 -31.22
CA SER A 75 -4.62 -0.11 -32.00
C SER A 75 -5.91 0.69 -31.83
N GLU A 76 -7.02 0.03 -31.51
CA GLU A 76 -8.34 0.65 -31.31
C GLU A 76 -8.66 0.86 -29.83
N LEU A 77 -7.75 0.50 -28.92
CA LEU A 77 -8.00 0.56 -27.49
C LEU A 77 -8.36 1.99 -27.05
N GLU A 78 -7.59 2.98 -27.49
CA GLU A 78 -7.81 4.37 -27.13
C GLU A 78 -9.11 4.92 -27.71
N SER A 79 -9.41 4.60 -28.97
CA SER A 79 -10.65 5.07 -29.63
C SER A 79 -11.88 4.45 -29.00
N ARG A 80 -11.85 3.15 -28.67
CA ARG A 80 -12.93 2.44 -28.00
C ARG A 80 -13.11 2.91 -26.56
N TYR A 81 -12.02 3.17 -25.84
CA TYR A 81 -12.07 3.73 -24.50
C TYR A 81 -12.70 5.13 -24.52
N MET A 82 -12.30 5.98 -25.46
CA MET A 82 -12.88 7.32 -25.62
C MET A 82 -14.37 7.25 -25.98
N ALA A 83 -14.77 6.35 -26.89
CA ALA A 83 -16.17 6.17 -27.28
C ALA A 83 -17.05 5.69 -26.10
N GLN A 84 -16.53 4.86 -25.20
CA GLN A 84 -17.31 4.31 -24.09
C GLN A 84 -17.34 5.23 -22.86
N PHE A 85 -16.24 5.91 -22.53
CA PHE A 85 -16.12 6.70 -21.29
C PHE A 85 -16.08 8.21 -21.51
N GLY A 86 -16.05 8.67 -22.77
CA GLY A 86 -15.98 10.09 -23.12
C GLY A 86 -14.68 10.77 -22.68
N LYS A 87 -13.63 10.00 -22.35
CA LYS A 87 -12.35 10.49 -21.86
C LYS A 87 -11.20 9.82 -22.60
N PRO A 88 -10.12 10.54 -22.94
CA PRO A 88 -8.93 9.92 -23.50
C PRO A 88 -8.24 9.03 -22.45
N LEU A 89 -7.60 7.95 -22.91
CA LEU A 89 -6.81 7.06 -22.06
C LEU A 89 -5.45 7.72 -21.73
N ASN A 90 -5.44 8.63 -20.76
CA ASN A 90 -4.19 9.26 -20.34
C ASN A 90 -3.43 8.34 -19.37
N ILE A 91 -2.51 7.54 -19.90
CA ILE A 91 -1.69 6.59 -19.12
C ILE A 91 -0.72 7.25 -18.13
N MET A 92 -0.24 8.46 -18.44
CA MET A 92 0.73 9.19 -17.61
C MET A 92 0.12 9.60 -16.26
N GLN A 93 -1.17 9.95 -16.25
CA GLN A 93 -1.88 10.33 -15.02
C GLN A 93 -1.98 9.17 -14.02
N TYR A 94 -1.82 7.94 -14.50
CA TYR A 94 -1.85 6.73 -13.69
C TYR A 94 -0.46 6.19 -13.35
N GLY A 95 0.60 6.90 -13.75
CA GLY A 95 2.00 6.53 -13.46
C GLY A 95 2.60 5.50 -14.42
N PHE A 96 2.02 5.31 -15.61
CA PHE A 96 2.58 4.43 -16.64
C PHE A 96 3.21 5.25 -17.77
N TYR A 97 4.36 4.79 -18.26
CA TYR A 97 5.06 5.39 -19.40
C TYR A 97 4.54 4.92 -20.75
N SER A 98 3.85 3.77 -20.80
CA SER A 98 3.33 3.21 -22.04
C SER A 98 2.07 2.36 -21.82
N ILE A 99 1.30 2.16 -22.89
CA ILE A 99 0.13 1.27 -22.89
C ILE A 99 0.56 -0.16 -22.58
N SER A 100 1.72 -0.62 -23.09
CA SER A 100 2.25 -1.95 -22.81
C SER A 100 2.56 -2.12 -21.31
N GLU A 101 3.10 -1.09 -20.64
CA GLU A 101 3.33 -1.12 -19.19
C GLU A 101 2.02 -1.17 -18.40
N MET A 102 1.03 -0.36 -18.80
CA MET A 102 -0.32 -0.41 -18.21
C MET A 102 -0.93 -1.81 -18.37
N LEU A 103 -0.78 -2.43 -19.54
CA LEU A 103 -1.27 -3.79 -19.81
C LEU A 103 -0.49 -4.84 -19.03
N ALA A 104 0.82 -4.65 -18.82
CA ALA A 104 1.62 -5.52 -17.95
C ALA A 104 1.13 -5.48 -16.49
N ALA A 105 0.69 -4.30 -16.01
CA ALA A 105 0.07 -4.15 -14.71
C ALA A 105 -1.38 -4.70 -14.63
N ALA A 106 -2.00 -4.98 -15.79
CA ALA A 106 -3.34 -5.55 -15.93
C ALA A 106 -3.34 -7.03 -16.34
N ALA A 107 -2.16 -7.66 -16.48
CA ALA A 107 -1.98 -9.03 -16.98
C ALA A 107 -2.64 -10.11 -16.10
N ASP A 108 -3.05 -9.74 -14.89
CA ASP A 108 -3.81 -10.56 -13.97
C ASP A 108 -5.25 -10.81 -14.46
N PHE A 109 -5.84 -9.91 -15.24
CA PHE A 109 -7.19 -10.08 -15.80
C PHE A 109 -7.30 -9.84 -17.31
N VAL A 110 -6.25 -9.33 -17.97
CA VAL A 110 -6.22 -9.12 -19.43
C VAL A 110 -5.25 -10.12 -20.07
N ILE A 111 -5.69 -10.75 -21.16
CA ILE A 111 -4.85 -11.58 -22.01
C ILE A 111 -4.63 -10.84 -23.33
N MET A 112 -3.37 -10.72 -23.74
CA MET A 112 -3.02 -10.26 -25.08
C MET A 112 -2.84 -11.49 -25.99
N GLN A 113 -3.62 -11.56 -27.06
CA GLN A 113 -3.56 -12.62 -28.06
C GLN A 113 -3.20 -12.04 -29.42
N GLN A 114 -2.32 -12.71 -30.16
CA GLN A 114 -2.02 -12.33 -31.54
C GLN A 114 -3.11 -12.87 -32.47
N SER A 115 -3.69 -11.98 -33.29
CA SER A 115 -4.72 -12.30 -34.28
C SER A 115 -4.22 -12.00 -35.70
N ARG A 116 -4.99 -12.45 -36.70
CA ARG A 116 -4.73 -12.16 -38.13
C ARG A 116 -4.71 -10.66 -38.42
N THR A 117 -5.42 -9.86 -37.61
CA THR A 117 -5.48 -8.40 -37.73
C THR A 117 -4.56 -7.68 -36.74
N GLY A 118 -3.53 -8.33 -36.20
CA GLY A 118 -2.63 -7.78 -35.18
C GLY A 118 -2.98 -8.22 -33.75
N SER A 119 -2.45 -7.50 -32.76
CA SER A 119 -2.60 -7.84 -31.34
C SER A 119 -3.97 -7.44 -30.80
N GLN A 120 -4.64 -8.36 -30.12
CA GLN A 120 -5.96 -8.20 -29.51
C GLN A 120 -5.92 -8.45 -28.01
N LEU A 121 -6.77 -7.75 -27.28
CA LEU A 121 -6.93 -7.82 -25.84
C LEU A 121 -8.25 -8.52 -25.52
N LEU A 122 -8.18 -9.49 -24.61
CA LEU A 122 -9.29 -10.30 -24.16
C LEU A 122 -9.38 -10.24 -22.64
N LEU A 123 -10.61 -10.29 -22.11
CA LEU A 123 -10.80 -10.49 -20.69
C LEU A 123 -10.47 -11.94 -20.35
N ARG A 124 -9.59 -12.14 -19.36
CA ARG A 124 -9.39 -13.45 -18.76
C ARG A 124 -10.65 -13.78 -17.98
N ASN A 125 -11.47 -14.70 -18.50
CA ASN A 125 -12.66 -15.16 -17.79
C ASN A 125 -12.25 -15.67 -16.41
N ALA A 126 -12.66 -14.95 -15.36
CA ALA A 126 -12.46 -15.34 -13.97
C ALA A 126 -13.43 -16.45 -13.53
N VAL A 127 -13.70 -17.43 -14.42
CA VAL A 127 -14.36 -18.68 -14.07
C VAL A 127 -13.30 -19.78 -13.97
N MET A 128 -12.25 -19.54 -13.18
CA MET A 128 -11.51 -20.61 -12.53
C MET A 128 -11.00 -20.10 -11.18
N PRO A 129 -11.46 -20.66 -10.04
CA PRO A 129 -10.77 -20.44 -8.78
C PRO A 129 -9.37 -21.04 -8.91
N GLN A 130 -8.34 -20.21 -8.72
CA GLN A 130 -6.97 -20.68 -8.44
C GLN A 130 -6.98 -21.40 -7.08
N ASN A 131 -7.42 -22.64 -7.04
CA ASN A 131 -7.23 -23.49 -5.88
C ASN A 131 -7.23 -24.96 -6.32
N GLN A 132 -6.13 -25.47 -6.88
CA GLN A 132 -5.64 -26.87 -6.76
C GLN A 132 -4.18 -27.00 -7.28
N ILE A 133 -3.21 -26.31 -6.66
CA ILE A 133 -1.79 -26.74 -6.74
C ILE A 133 -1.28 -26.97 -5.32
N LYS A 134 -1.93 -27.89 -4.58
CA LYS A 134 -1.44 -28.30 -3.24
C LYS A 134 -1.55 -29.80 -2.94
N HIS A 135 -1.97 -30.65 -3.88
CA HIS A 135 -2.21 -32.06 -3.55
C HIS A 135 -1.96 -32.96 -4.76
N LEU A 136 -0.67 -33.21 -5.08
CA LEU A 136 -0.28 -34.39 -5.85
C LEU A 136 1.20 -34.79 -5.69
N THR A 137 1.79 -34.58 -4.51
CA THR A 137 3.08 -35.24 -4.16
C THR A 137 3.16 -35.59 -2.67
N THR A 138 2.14 -36.27 -2.15
CA THR A 138 2.22 -37.10 -0.94
C THR A 138 1.21 -38.21 -1.18
N SER A 139 1.60 -39.47 -1.41
CA SER A 139 2.02 -40.42 -0.36
C SER A 139 2.36 -41.81 -1.00
N PRO A 140 2.57 -42.94 -0.27
CA PRO A 140 3.87 -43.60 -0.14
C PRO A 140 3.86 -45.11 -0.57
N SER A 141 4.96 -45.79 -0.21
CA SER A 141 5.14 -47.23 0.06
C SER A 141 5.32 -48.24 -1.10
N LYS A 142 6.56 -48.76 -1.17
CA LYS A 142 7.01 -50.18 -1.08
C LYS A 142 6.07 -51.30 -1.55
N PRO A 143 6.64 -52.36 -2.15
CA PRO A 143 7.13 -53.50 -1.35
C PRO A 143 8.65 -53.61 -1.25
#